data_AF-A0AAV4IDP1-F1
#
_entry.id   AF-A0AAV4IDP1-F1
#
_cell.length_a   1.000
_cell.length_b   1.000
_cell.length_c   1.000
_cell.angle_alpha   90.00
_cell.angle_beta   90.00
_cell.angle_gamma   90.00
#
_symmetry.space_group_name_H-M   'P 1'
#
loop_
_entity.id
_entity.type
_entity.pdbx_description
1 polymer ?
#
loop_
_entity_poly.entity_id
_entity_poly.type
_entity_poly.pdbx_seq_one_letter_code
_entity_poly.pdbx_strand_id
1 'polypeptide(L)'
;MAKTPETLALGENESGEKEKQKNQRLGRLKSRLAHLTRRPYYNGFLDLSTENLLRWLDASDNCPLLAAARLRASIEQKRKVFKTVLAPSYTHTHVGDKHIGGGLCGVDRQGSLVYFLVFGLTDMRGVVQACSQDQLVVHWAQHIEDMIEALKKRQKDTKKSVHNILLIVDLNGCTTNTFSWTSLGGWLKVGVNCVTLFTT
;
A
#
# COMPACT_ATOMS: atom_id res chain seq x y z
N MET A 1 -17.67 12.38 -37.11
CA MET A 1 -16.70 13.41 -37.51
C MET A 1 -15.32 12.76 -37.54
N ALA A 2 -14.72 12.59 -38.73
CA ALA A 2 -13.38 12.02 -38.87
C ALA A 2 -12.32 13.05 -38.42
N LYS A 3 -11.37 12.63 -37.59
CA LYS A 3 -10.24 13.49 -37.18
C LYS A 3 -9.39 13.81 -38.41
N THR A 4 -9.00 15.07 -38.58
CA THR A 4 -8.12 15.51 -39.67
C THR A 4 -6.71 14.92 -39.50
N PRO A 5 -5.95 14.70 -40.59
CA PRO A 5 -4.61 14.07 -40.53
C PRO A 5 -3.63 14.77 -39.58
N GLU A 6 -3.71 16.10 -39.47
CA GLU A 6 -2.88 16.90 -38.55
C GLU A 6 -3.18 16.62 -37.07
N THR A 7 -4.44 16.35 -36.69
CA THR A 7 -4.77 16.03 -35.29
C THR A 7 -4.36 14.61 -34.89
N LEU A 8 -4.19 13.70 -35.86
CA LEU A 8 -3.60 12.38 -35.63
C LEU A 8 -2.08 12.47 -35.43
N ALA A 9 -1.37 13.20 -36.29
CA ALA A 9 0.09 13.35 -36.21
C ALA A 9 0.56 14.09 -34.95
N LEU A 10 -0.20 15.09 -34.47
CA LEU A 10 0.09 15.78 -33.21
C LEU A 10 -0.10 14.86 -31.99
N GLY A 11 -1.14 14.01 -31.99
CA GLY A 11 -1.40 13.06 -30.91
C GLY A 11 -0.33 11.96 -30.82
N GLU A 12 0.18 11.50 -31.96
CA GLU A 12 1.27 10.51 -32.02
C GLU A 12 2.60 11.08 -31.50
N ASN A 13 2.97 12.30 -31.90
CA ASN A 13 4.18 12.97 -31.41
C ASN A 13 4.13 13.26 -29.90
N GLU A 14 3.00 13.74 -29.38
CA GLU A 14 2.84 13.95 -27.93
C GLU A 14 2.91 12.64 -27.14
N SER A 15 2.34 11.55 -27.67
CA SER A 15 2.39 10.25 -27.02
C SER A 15 3.81 9.69 -26.95
N GLY A 16 4.58 9.84 -28.03
CA GLY A 16 5.99 9.43 -28.09
C GLY A 16 6.88 10.25 -27.16
N GLU A 17 6.64 11.56 -27.04
CA GLU A 17 7.41 12.43 -26.16
C GLU A 17 7.13 12.15 -24.67
N LYS A 18 5.86 11.90 -24.31
CA LYS A 18 5.47 11.47 -22.95
C LYS A 18 6.12 10.13 -22.58
N GLU A 19 6.12 9.16 -23.48
CA GLU A 19 6.75 7.86 -23.26
C GLU A 19 8.28 7.96 -23.11
N LYS A 20 8.92 8.83 -23.90
CA LYS A 20 10.36 9.12 -23.77
C LYS A 20 10.69 9.74 -22.41
N GLN A 21 9.90 10.72 -21.96
CA GLN A 21 10.09 11.34 -20.64
C GLN A 21 9.89 10.34 -19.50
N LYS A 22 8.87 9.48 -19.60
CA LYS A 22 8.60 8.40 -18.63
C LYS A 22 9.77 7.43 -18.52
N ASN A 23 10.29 6.96 -19.66
CA ASN A 23 11.45 6.05 -19.70
C ASN A 23 12.72 6.71 -19.14
N GLN A 24 12.93 8.00 -19.41
CA GLN A 24 14.03 8.76 -18.83
C GLN A 24 13.92 8.83 -17.28
N ARG A 25 12.73 9.13 -16.75
CA ARG A 25 12.48 9.20 -15.30
C ARG A 25 12.67 7.84 -14.63
N LEU A 26 12.17 6.78 -15.24
CA LEU A 26 12.36 5.40 -14.78
C LEU A 26 13.85 5.02 -14.75
N GLY A 27 14.61 5.37 -15.80
CA GLY A 27 16.06 5.15 -15.84
C GLY A 27 16.80 5.88 -14.71
N ARG A 28 16.43 7.14 -14.43
CA ARG A 28 16.96 7.91 -13.30
C ARG A 28 16.60 7.31 -11.94
N LEU A 29 15.39 6.76 -11.78
CA LEU A 29 15.00 6.08 -10.55
C LEU A 29 15.80 4.79 -10.35
N LYS A 30 15.91 3.96 -11.39
CA LYS A 30 16.69 2.71 -11.36
C LYS A 30 18.16 2.97 -10.98
N SER A 31 18.81 3.97 -11.59
CA SER A 31 20.20 4.29 -11.25
C SER A 31 20.38 4.71 -9.79
N ARG A 32 19.41 5.46 -9.24
CA ARG A 32 19.41 5.86 -7.82
C ARG A 32 19.24 4.69 -6.84
N LEU A 33 18.61 3.61 -7.27
CA LEU A 33 18.33 2.42 -6.46
C LEU A 33 19.33 1.28 -6.70
N ALA A 34 20.16 1.37 -7.75
CA ALA A 34 21.09 0.33 -8.16
C ALA A 34 22.09 -0.10 -7.07
N HIS A 35 22.41 0.76 -6.11
CA HIS A 35 23.28 0.39 -5.00
C HIS A 35 22.58 -0.48 -3.94
N LEU A 36 21.24 -0.47 -3.88
CA LEU A 36 20.46 -1.26 -2.92
C LEU A 36 20.45 -2.74 -3.29
N THR A 37 20.50 -3.08 -4.58
CA THR A 37 20.54 -4.48 -5.06
C THR A 37 21.81 -5.21 -4.65
N ARG A 38 22.88 -4.48 -4.35
CA ARG A 38 24.16 -5.04 -3.91
C ARG A 38 24.18 -5.33 -2.41
N ARG A 39 23.13 -4.95 -1.67
CA ARG A 39 23.07 -5.15 -0.22
C ARG A 39 22.10 -6.29 0.07
N PRO A 40 22.60 -7.48 0.50
CA PRO A 40 21.76 -8.63 0.83
C PRO A 40 20.64 -8.30 1.82
N TYR A 41 20.92 -7.31 2.66
CA TYR A 41 20.01 -6.70 3.63
C TYR A 41 18.64 -6.27 3.07
N TYR A 42 18.53 -5.96 1.78
CA TYR A 42 17.27 -5.50 1.17
C TYR A 42 16.58 -6.56 0.30
N ASN A 43 17.20 -7.73 0.06
CA ASN A 43 16.75 -8.68 -0.96
C ASN A 43 15.31 -9.23 -0.76
N GLY A 44 14.79 -9.24 0.47
CA GLY A 44 13.41 -9.68 0.76
C GLY A 44 12.33 -8.59 0.66
N PHE A 45 12.73 -7.31 0.64
CA PHE A 45 11.80 -6.16 0.67
C PHE A 45 11.88 -5.30 -0.59
N LEU A 46 12.81 -5.61 -1.49
CA LEU A 46 13.15 -4.81 -2.65
C LEU A 46 12.48 -5.37 -3.91
N ASP A 47 11.39 -4.73 -4.33
CA ASP A 47 10.79 -4.95 -5.66
C ASP A 47 11.17 -3.81 -6.61
N LEU A 48 12.04 -4.10 -7.57
CA LEU A 48 12.47 -3.16 -8.61
C LEU A 48 11.84 -3.45 -9.98
N SER A 49 10.73 -4.19 -10.02
CA SER A 49 9.96 -4.37 -11.23
C SER A 49 9.57 -3.01 -11.82
N THR A 50 9.51 -2.92 -13.15
CA THR A 50 9.12 -1.67 -13.83
C THR A 50 7.75 -1.19 -13.36
N GLU A 51 6.80 -2.11 -13.18
CA GLU A 51 5.47 -1.82 -12.67
C GLU A 51 5.48 -1.18 -11.28
N ASN A 52 6.21 -1.78 -10.33
CA ASN A 52 6.32 -1.20 -8.99
C ASN A 52 6.98 0.19 -9.06
N LEU A 53 8.11 0.33 -9.76
CA LEU A 53 8.82 1.60 -9.87
C LEU A 53 7.98 2.72 -10.51
N LEU A 54 7.08 2.40 -11.44
CA LEU A 54 6.14 3.36 -12.00
C LEU A 54 5.14 3.85 -10.95
N ARG A 55 4.60 2.96 -10.10
CA ARG A 55 3.72 3.35 -8.98
C ARG A 55 4.40 4.34 -8.03
N TRP A 56 5.67 4.09 -7.73
CA TRP A 56 6.49 4.98 -6.89
C TRP A 56 6.73 6.35 -7.52
N LEU A 57 6.90 6.40 -8.85
CA LEU A 57 6.99 7.66 -9.59
C LEU A 57 5.67 8.41 -9.57
N ASP A 58 4.56 7.71 -9.86
CA ASP A 58 3.22 8.31 -9.90
C ASP A 58 2.84 8.88 -8.54
N ALA A 59 3.11 8.15 -7.45
CA ALA A 59 2.88 8.63 -6.09
C ALA A 59 3.75 9.83 -5.71
N SER A 60 4.86 10.08 -6.44
CA SER A 60 5.88 11.08 -6.12
C SER A 60 5.95 12.21 -7.13
N ASP A 61 4.82 12.59 -7.70
CA ASP A 61 4.71 13.69 -8.69
C ASP A 61 5.69 13.50 -9.86
N ASN A 62 5.93 12.24 -10.24
CA ASN A 62 6.90 11.85 -11.26
C ASN A 62 8.35 12.30 -10.99
N CYS A 63 8.70 12.61 -9.74
CA CYS A 63 10.05 13.01 -9.34
C CYS A 63 10.90 11.79 -8.93
N PRO A 64 11.96 11.42 -9.69
CA PRO A 64 12.79 10.25 -9.37
C PRO A 64 13.55 10.37 -8.04
N LEU A 65 13.86 11.58 -7.59
CA LEU A 65 14.54 11.80 -6.31
C LEU A 65 13.60 11.51 -5.14
N LEU A 66 12.39 12.06 -5.19
CA LEU A 66 11.36 11.86 -4.17
C LEU A 66 10.90 10.40 -4.12
N ALA A 67 10.66 9.78 -5.28
CA ALA A 67 10.32 8.37 -5.39
C ALA A 67 11.41 7.48 -4.75
N ALA A 68 12.69 7.75 -5.03
CA ALA A 68 13.78 6.99 -4.42
C ALA A 68 13.88 7.20 -2.91
N ALA A 69 13.63 8.41 -2.41
CA ALA A 69 13.64 8.69 -0.97
C ALA A 69 12.51 7.96 -0.25
N ARG A 70 11.29 8.03 -0.80
CA ARG A 70 10.11 7.36 -0.26
C ARG A 70 10.25 5.84 -0.30
N LEU A 71 10.77 5.27 -1.40
CA LEU A 71 11.01 3.83 -1.49
C LEU A 71 11.99 3.33 -0.44
N ARG A 72 13.08 4.07 -0.20
CA ARG A 72 14.01 3.73 0.89
C ARG A 72 13.35 3.81 2.26
N ALA A 73 12.51 4.82 2.51
CA ALA A 73 11.80 4.95 3.77
C ALA A 73 10.84 3.78 4.01
N SER A 74 10.05 3.39 3.01
CA SER A 74 9.14 2.24 3.10
C SER A 74 9.89 0.93 3.31
N ILE A 75 10.99 0.67 2.58
CA ILE A 75 11.81 -0.52 2.78
C ILE A 75 12.34 -0.60 4.22
N GLU A 76 12.84 0.51 4.75
CA GLU A 76 13.37 0.56 6.11
C GLU A 76 12.27 0.38 7.18
N GLN A 77 11.07 0.92 6.94
CA GLN A 77 9.92 0.71 7.81
C GLN A 77 9.42 -0.73 7.77
N LYS A 78 9.25 -1.31 6.58
CA LYS A 78 8.91 -2.73 6.41
C LYS A 78 9.91 -3.58 7.16
N ARG A 79 11.20 -3.34 7.00
CA ARG A 79 12.23 -4.09 7.73
C ARG A 79 12.04 -4.03 9.26
N LYS A 80 11.76 -2.85 9.82
CA LYS A 80 11.56 -2.69 11.27
C LYS A 80 10.33 -3.43 11.76
N VAL A 81 9.20 -3.28 11.06
CA VAL A 81 7.92 -3.87 11.46
C VAL A 81 7.90 -5.37 11.21
N PHE A 82 8.43 -5.83 10.07
CA PHE A 82 8.43 -7.22 9.66
C PHE A 82 9.45 -8.07 10.39
N LYS A 83 10.53 -7.48 10.91
CA LYS A 83 11.39 -8.19 11.86
C LYS A 83 10.59 -8.66 13.09
N THR A 84 9.56 -7.91 13.48
CA THR A 84 8.66 -8.27 14.57
C THR A 84 7.58 -9.26 14.11
N VAL A 85 6.92 -8.98 12.96
CA VAL A 85 5.87 -9.86 12.39
C VAL A 85 6.39 -11.27 12.10
N LEU A 86 7.57 -11.39 11.50
CA LEU A 86 8.17 -12.65 11.06
C LEU A 86 8.98 -13.36 12.16
N ALA A 87 9.01 -12.80 13.38
CA ALA A 87 9.68 -13.44 14.50
C ALA A 87 8.90 -14.71 14.88
N PRO A 88 9.54 -15.89 15.02
CA PRO A 88 8.86 -17.14 15.39
C PRO A 88 8.12 -17.07 16.73
N SER A 89 8.49 -16.12 17.59
CA SER A 89 7.89 -15.87 18.89
C SER A 89 6.71 -14.90 18.87
N TYR A 90 6.42 -14.24 17.73
CA TYR A 90 5.31 -13.31 17.65
C TYR A 90 4.00 -14.09 17.59
N THR A 91 3.18 -13.91 18.63
CA THR A 91 1.82 -14.44 18.68
C THR A 91 0.86 -13.29 18.41
N HIS A 92 -0.08 -13.49 17.48
CA HIS A 92 -1.14 -12.53 17.21
C HIS A 92 -1.80 -12.11 18.52
N THR A 93 -1.89 -10.80 18.75
CA THR A 93 -2.71 -10.28 19.84
C THR A 93 -4.14 -10.67 19.54
N HIS A 94 -4.71 -11.58 20.35
CA HIS A 94 -6.08 -12.09 20.17
C HIS A 94 -7.13 -10.97 20.15
N VAL A 95 -6.76 -9.77 20.63
CA VAL A 95 -7.60 -8.58 20.65
C VAL A 95 -7.83 -8.01 19.25
N GLY A 96 -6.81 -7.96 18.39
CA GLY A 96 -6.95 -7.44 17.02
C GLY A 96 -7.95 -8.28 16.23
N ASP A 97 -7.71 -9.59 16.18
CA ASP A 97 -8.51 -10.53 15.39
C ASP A 97 -9.96 -10.68 15.89
N LYS A 98 -10.21 -10.44 17.18
CA LYS A 98 -11.56 -10.56 17.78
C LYS A 98 -12.36 -9.25 17.77
N HIS A 99 -11.69 -8.10 17.80
CA HIS A 99 -12.37 -6.83 18.00
C HIS A 99 -12.31 -5.90 16.79
N ILE A 100 -11.31 -6.01 15.91
CA ILE A 100 -11.27 -5.22 14.68
C ILE A 100 -12.09 -5.96 13.61
N GLY A 101 -13.31 -5.47 13.38
CA GLY A 101 -14.23 -6.06 12.41
C GLY A 101 -13.79 -5.76 10.98
N GLY A 102 -13.56 -6.80 10.18
CA GLY A 102 -13.23 -6.61 8.77
C GLY A 102 -12.66 -7.86 8.11
N GLY A 103 -12.35 -7.73 6.82
CA GLY A 103 -11.71 -8.80 6.06
C GLY A 103 -11.93 -8.72 4.56
N LEU A 104 -11.21 -9.57 3.85
CA LEU A 104 -11.37 -9.75 2.41
C LEU A 104 -12.71 -10.42 2.10
N CYS A 105 -13.51 -9.82 1.23
CA CYS A 105 -14.81 -10.36 0.82
C CYS A 105 -15.08 -10.10 -0.66
N GLY A 106 -14.79 -11.11 -1.49
CA GLY A 106 -15.08 -11.04 -2.91
C GLY A 106 -14.21 -10.03 -3.67
N VAL A 107 -14.67 -9.70 -4.88
CA VAL A 107 -13.95 -8.90 -5.87
C VAL A 107 -14.88 -7.91 -6.55
N ASP A 108 -14.34 -6.77 -6.95
CA ASP A 108 -15.10 -5.78 -7.71
C ASP A 108 -15.21 -6.16 -9.20
N ARG A 109 -15.88 -5.31 -9.98
CA ARG A 109 -16.08 -5.51 -11.43
C ARG A 109 -14.77 -5.46 -12.23
N GLN A 110 -13.75 -4.78 -11.72
CA GLN A 110 -12.43 -4.65 -12.36
C GLN A 110 -11.50 -5.80 -11.96
N GLY A 111 -11.92 -6.60 -10.98
CA GLY A 111 -11.18 -7.73 -10.45
C GLY A 111 -10.31 -7.38 -9.25
N SER A 112 -10.40 -6.18 -8.69
CA SER A 112 -9.74 -5.82 -7.43
C SER A 112 -10.33 -6.60 -6.26
N LEU A 113 -9.47 -7.00 -5.31
CA LEU A 113 -9.94 -7.58 -4.05
C LEU A 113 -10.71 -6.52 -3.26
N VAL A 114 -11.80 -6.92 -2.60
CA VAL A 114 -12.57 -6.03 -1.74
C VAL A 114 -12.25 -6.36 -0.30
N TYR A 115 -11.89 -5.35 0.49
CA TYR A 115 -11.70 -5.45 1.94
C TYR A 115 -12.76 -4.61 2.64
N PHE A 116 -13.50 -5.23 3.57
CA PHE A 116 -14.45 -4.54 4.43
C PHE A 116 -13.78 -4.17 5.75
N LEU A 117 -14.01 -2.94 6.20
CA LEU A 117 -13.67 -2.48 7.54
C LEU A 117 -14.96 -2.02 8.22
N VAL A 118 -15.44 -2.80 9.20
CA VAL A 118 -16.69 -2.53 9.92
C VAL A 118 -16.39 -1.62 11.12
N PHE A 119 -16.09 -0.36 10.80
CA PHE A 119 -15.56 0.59 11.76
C PHE A 119 -16.58 0.98 12.83
N GLY A 120 -17.84 1.19 12.44
CA GLY A 120 -18.86 1.68 13.37
C GLY A 120 -19.33 0.68 14.43
N LEU A 121 -19.03 -0.62 14.26
CA LEU A 121 -19.31 -1.66 15.26
C LEU A 121 -18.06 -2.07 16.07
N THR A 122 -16.90 -1.53 15.72
CA THR A 122 -15.65 -1.84 16.43
C THR A 122 -15.55 -1.01 17.70
N ASP A 123 -15.28 -1.65 18.85
CA ASP A 123 -14.93 -0.94 20.10
C ASP A 123 -13.50 -0.38 20.00
N MET A 124 -13.37 0.71 19.25
CA MET A 124 -12.09 1.36 18.98
C MET A 124 -11.38 1.79 20.26
N ARG A 125 -12.14 2.16 21.31
CA ARG A 125 -11.58 2.60 22.59
C ARG A 125 -11.01 1.40 23.34
N GLY A 126 -11.76 0.30 23.42
CA GLY A 126 -11.29 -0.94 24.02
C GLY A 126 -10.03 -1.47 23.33
N VAL A 127 -9.98 -1.44 21.99
CA VAL A 127 -8.81 -1.86 21.21
C VAL A 127 -7.58 -1.01 21.53
N VAL A 128 -7.70 0.32 21.55
CA VAL A 128 -6.55 1.22 21.86
C VAL A 128 -6.11 1.09 23.32
N GLN A 129 -7.02 0.77 24.25
CA GLN A 129 -6.68 0.53 25.65
C GLN A 129 -6.04 -0.84 25.89
N ALA A 130 -6.40 -1.84 25.08
CA ALA A 130 -5.93 -3.21 25.23
C ALA A 130 -4.64 -3.53 24.45
N CYS A 131 -4.31 -2.74 23.42
CA CYS A 131 -3.14 -2.95 22.58
C CYS A 131 -2.21 -1.73 22.56
N SER A 132 -0.90 -1.98 22.53
CA SER A 132 0.06 -0.92 22.23
C SER A 132 -0.05 -0.49 20.76
N GLN A 133 0.39 0.75 20.48
CA GLN A 133 0.43 1.25 19.10
C GLN A 133 1.26 0.34 18.17
N ASP A 134 2.37 -0.21 18.67
CA ASP A 134 3.22 -1.12 17.90
C ASP A 134 2.50 -2.45 17.60
N GLN A 135 1.71 -2.97 18.54
CA GLN A 135 0.90 -4.17 18.30
C GLN A 135 -0.15 -3.92 17.21
N LEU A 136 -0.80 -2.76 17.21
CA LEU A 136 -1.75 -2.38 16.16
C LEU A 136 -1.07 -2.23 14.79
N VAL A 137 0.12 -1.61 14.74
CA VAL A 137 0.89 -1.49 13.49
C VAL A 137 1.29 -2.87 12.95
N VAL A 138 1.75 -3.78 13.82
CA VAL A 138 2.11 -5.15 13.44
C VAL A 138 0.88 -5.93 12.95
N HIS A 139 -0.26 -5.81 13.63
CA HIS A 139 -1.52 -6.42 13.23
C HIS A 139 -1.96 -5.96 11.83
N TRP A 140 -1.94 -4.65 11.56
CA TRP A 140 -2.27 -4.14 10.22
C TRP A 140 -1.24 -4.53 9.16
N ALA A 141 0.05 -4.61 9.52
CA ALA A 141 1.08 -5.08 8.60
C ALA A 141 0.85 -6.53 8.17
N GLN A 142 0.39 -7.40 9.08
CA GLN A 142 0.02 -8.79 8.77
C GLN A 142 -1.16 -8.85 7.81
N HIS A 143 -2.26 -8.16 8.11
CA HIS A 143 -3.42 -8.11 7.20
C HIS A 143 -3.04 -7.63 5.80
N ILE A 144 -2.11 -6.68 5.70
CA ILE A 144 -1.68 -6.18 4.40
C ILE A 144 -0.84 -7.20 3.64
N GLU A 145 0.01 -7.98 4.31
CA GLU A 145 0.70 -9.10 3.66
C GLU A 145 -0.26 -10.17 3.17
N ASP A 146 -1.27 -10.53 3.97
CA ASP A 146 -2.31 -11.47 3.55
C ASP A 146 -3.02 -10.96 2.30
N MET A 147 -3.31 -9.65 2.25
CA MET A 147 -3.90 -9.01 1.06
C MET A 147 -2.94 -9.01 -0.14
N ILE A 148 -1.64 -8.74 0.06
CA ILE A 148 -0.62 -8.78 -1.00
C ILE A 148 -0.47 -10.21 -1.55
N GLU A 149 -0.46 -11.22 -0.68
CA GLU A 149 -0.41 -12.63 -1.08
C GLU A 149 -1.68 -13.02 -1.86
N ALA A 150 -2.85 -12.62 -1.37
CA ALA A 150 -4.12 -12.83 -2.06
C ALA A 150 -4.13 -12.17 -3.45
N LEU A 151 -3.58 -10.95 -3.57
CA LEU A 151 -3.43 -10.28 -4.87
C LEU A 151 -2.48 -11.06 -5.79
N LYS A 152 -1.32 -11.49 -5.31
CA LYS A 152 -0.35 -12.28 -6.09
C LYS A 152 -0.99 -13.59 -6.57
N LYS A 153 -1.72 -14.30 -5.71
CA LYS A 153 -2.45 -15.52 -6.08
C LYS A 153 -3.46 -15.22 -7.19
N ARG A 154 -4.25 -14.16 -7.02
CA ARG A 154 -5.26 -13.76 -7.99
C ARG A 154 -4.68 -13.36 -9.35
N GLN A 155 -3.55 -12.66 -9.37
CA GLN A 155 -2.86 -12.30 -10.60
C GLN A 155 -2.44 -13.55 -11.38
N LYS A 156 -1.94 -14.58 -10.68
CA LYS A 156 -1.61 -15.88 -11.29
C LYS A 156 -2.86 -16.54 -11.88
N ASP A 157 -3.96 -16.57 -11.14
CA ASP A 157 -5.19 -17.26 -11.55
C ASP A 157 -5.90 -16.56 -12.74
N THR A 158 -5.93 -15.23 -12.73
CA THR A 158 -6.69 -14.45 -13.73
C THR A 158 -5.86 -13.99 -14.93
N LYS A 159 -4.53 -14.10 -14.86
CA LYS A 159 -3.57 -13.52 -15.83
C LYS A 159 -3.78 -12.01 -16.08
N LYS A 160 -4.44 -11.32 -15.14
CA LYS A 160 -4.64 -9.87 -15.16
C LYS A 160 -3.72 -9.20 -14.14
N SER A 161 -3.11 -8.07 -14.51
CA SER A 161 -2.40 -7.19 -13.60
C SER A 161 -3.44 -6.47 -12.72
N VAL A 162 -3.62 -6.96 -11.48
CA VAL A 162 -4.51 -6.39 -10.47
C VAL A 162 -3.66 -6.00 -9.27
N HIS A 163 -3.49 -4.70 -9.04
CA HIS A 163 -2.60 -4.18 -7.99
C HIS A 163 -3.34 -3.41 -6.89
N ASN A 164 -4.66 -3.27 -7.02
CA ASN A 164 -5.49 -2.44 -6.18
C ASN A 164 -6.41 -3.28 -5.31
N ILE A 165 -6.67 -2.77 -4.11
CA ILE A 165 -7.69 -3.26 -3.18
C ILE A 165 -8.76 -2.17 -3.07
N LEU A 166 -10.03 -2.57 -3.15
CA LEU A 166 -11.16 -1.72 -2.83
C LEU A 166 -11.44 -1.83 -1.34
N LEU A 167 -11.17 -0.75 -0.60
CA LEU A 167 -11.52 -0.66 0.82
C LEU A 167 -12.94 -0.09 0.97
N ILE A 168 -13.83 -0.86 1.59
CA ILE A 168 -15.17 -0.43 1.99
C ILE A 168 -15.15 -0.21 3.50
N VAL A 169 -15.32 1.04 3.93
CA VAL A 169 -15.40 1.38 5.35
C VAL A 169 -16.87 1.57 5.71
N ASP A 170 -17.41 0.64 6.49
CA ASP A 170 -18.76 0.76 7.03
C ASP A 170 -18.72 1.60 8.32
N LEU A 171 -19.36 2.76 8.24
CA LEU A 171 -19.46 3.72 9.34
C LEU A 171 -20.77 3.59 10.12
N ASN A 172 -21.63 2.63 9.79
CA ASN A 172 -22.88 2.42 10.50
C ASN A 172 -22.61 2.05 11.97
N GLY A 173 -23.25 2.76 12.90
CA GLY A 173 -22.99 2.64 14.35
C GLY A 173 -21.93 3.60 14.90
N CYS A 174 -21.22 4.35 14.05
CA CYS A 174 -20.33 5.40 14.51
C CYS A 174 -21.08 6.48 15.31
N THR A 175 -20.49 6.89 16.44
CA THR A 175 -20.97 8.01 17.25
C THR A 175 -19.86 9.06 17.38
N THR A 176 -20.17 10.21 17.99
CA THR A 176 -19.15 11.24 18.29
C THR A 176 -18.00 10.69 19.16
N ASN A 177 -18.27 9.70 20.01
CA ASN A 177 -17.25 9.03 20.84
C ASN A 177 -16.27 8.19 20.01
N THR A 178 -16.72 7.63 18.88
CA THR A 178 -15.87 6.87 17.94
C THR A 178 -14.72 7.73 17.41
N PHE A 179 -14.97 9.03 17.22
CA PHE A 179 -14.01 10.01 16.72
C PHE A 179 -13.43 10.93 17.80
N SER A 180 -13.61 10.59 19.08
CA SER A 180 -13.05 11.38 20.18
C SER A 180 -11.53 11.55 20.04
N TRP A 181 -10.99 12.67 20.51
CA TRP A 181 -9.56 13.03 20.35
C TRP A 181 -8.58 11.94 20.80
N THR A 182 -8.93 11.21 21.88
CA THR A 182 -8.14 10.07 22.39
C THR A 182 -8.12 8.89 21.42
N SER A 183 -9.22 8.65 20.70
CA SER A 183 -9.30 7.63 19.65
C SER A 183 -8.64 8.13 18.36
N LEU A 184 -8.99 9.33 17.90
CA LEU A 184 -8.53 9.86 16.62
C LEU A 184 -7.00 10.04 16.55
N GLY A 185 -6.37 10.54 17.62
CA GLY A 185 -4.93 10.79 17.66
C GLY A 185 -4.08 9.51 17.64
N GLY A 186 -4.57 8.43 18.26
CA GLY A 186 -3.94 7.11 18.18
C GLY A 186 -4.08 6.52 16.78
N TRP A 187 -5.27 6.59 16.19
CA TRP A 187 -5.56 6.07 14.85
C TRP A 187 -4.88 6.84 13.72
N LEU A 188 -4.76 8.16 13.82
CA LEU A 188 -3.97 8.94 12.86
C LEU A 188 -2.51 8.49 12.86
N LYS A 189 -1.92 8.18 14.02
CA LYS A 189 -0.54 7.71 14.11
C LYS A 189 -0.38 6.28 13.58
N VAL A 190 -1.30 5.38 13.90
CA VAL A 190 -1.33 4.01 13.33
C VAL A 190 -1.52 4.09 11.81
N GLY A 191 -2.50 4.87 11.37
CA GLY A 191 -2.83 5.10 9.96
C GLY A 191 -1.66 5.69 9.18
N VAL A 192 -0.97 6.72 9.67
CA VAL A 192 0.22 7.29 9.03
C VAL A 192 1.36 6.26 8.95
N ASN A 193 1.58 5.46 9.99
CA ASN A 193 2.58 4.39 9.95
C ASN A 193 2.23 3.30 8.93
N CYS A 194 0.97 2.87 8.87
CA CYS A 194 0.48 1.93 7.86
C CYS A 194 0.56 2.52 6.45
N VAL A 195 0.15 3.76 6.24
CA VAL A 195 0.27 4.47 4.96
C VAL A 195 1.74 4.58 4.52
N THR A 196 2.67 4.81 5.44
CA THR A 196 4.12 4.86 5.14
C THR A 196 4.70 3.48 4.84
N LEU A 197 4.13 2.41 5.41
CA LEU A 197 4.51 1.05 5.06
C LEU A 197 4.06 0.68 3.62
N PHE A 198 3.01 1.31 3.08
CA PHE A 198 2.27 0.73 1.93
C PHE A 198 1.81 1.68 0.80
N THR A 199 1.86 3.01 0.97
CA THR A 199 1.43 4.00 -0.06
C THR A 199 2.40 5.14 -0.31
N THR A 200 3.49 5.22 0.44
CA THR A 200 4.76 5.48 -0.23
C THR A 200 5.15 4.16 -0.81
#